data_AF-A0A1M6E6T1-F1
#
_entry.id   AF-A0A1M6E6T1-F1
#
_cell.length_a   1.000
_cell.length_b   1.000
_cell.length_c   1.000
_cell.angle_alpha   90.00
_cell.angle_beta   90.00
_cell.angle_gamma   90.00
#
_symmetry.space_group_name_H-M   'P 1'
#
loop_
_entity.id
_entity.type
_entity.pdbx_description
1 polymer ?
#
loop_
_entity_poly.entity_id
_entity_poly.type
_entity_poly.pdbx_seq_one_letter_code
_entity_poly.pdbx_strand_id
1 'polypeptide(L)'
;MKIAIATVAFVTALLPATNALAEQWSCSFPNQRLDAWIRGQIMVSTDGTEATVFDSLINEAHAGPIGARVTANNDKRLTAKWTLKRIELRHGFAPRIDYTLTYLKDTGRANITATAPLLEDYNNADRAGGNFVASGSCKPR
;
A
#
# COMPACT_ATOMS: atom_id res chain seq x y z
N MET A 1 7.03 -19.57 -70.60
CA MET A 1 6.01 -19.37 -69.54
C MET A 1 6.61 -18.42 -68.50
N LYS A 2 6.01 -17.24 -68.29
CA LYS A 2 6.48 -16.24 -67.32
C LYS A 2 5.73 -16.47 -66.01
N ILE A 3 6.45 -16.84 -64.95
CA ILE A 3 5.89 -16.98 -63.60
C ILE A 3 6.04 -15.61 -62.92
N ALA A 4 4.92 -14.94 -62.67
CA ALA A 4 4.88 -13.70 -61.89
C ALA A 4 4.87 -14.06 -60.41
N ILE A 5 5.94 -13.70 -59.69
CA ILE A 5 6.06 -13.85 -58.24
C ILE A 5 5.38 -12.62 -57.62
N ALA A 6 4.18 -12.80 -57.07
CA ALA A 6 3.49 -11.76 -56.32
C ALA A 6 4.04 -11.69 -54.89
N THR A 7 4.77 -10.62 -54.59
CA THR A 7 5.30 -10.34 -53.26
C THR A 7 4.16 -9.84 -52.36
N VAL A 8 3.72 -10.66 -51.40
CA VAL A 8 2.76 -10.26 -50.36
C VAL A 8 3.53 -9.49 -49.28
N ALA A 9 3.35 -8.17 -49.23
CA ALA A 9 3.90 -7.32 -48.18
C ALA A 9 3.10 -7.52 -46.89
N PHE A 10 3.66 -8.26 -45.93
CA PHE A 10 3.08 -8.44 -44.60
C PHE A 10 3.46 -7.22 -43.74
N VAL A 11 2.60 -6.21 -43.71
CA VAL A 11 2.76 -5.05 -42.81
C VAL A 11 2.36 -5.48 -41.41
N THR A 12 3.32 -5.91 -40.60
CA THR A 12 3.14 -6.12 -39.16
C THR A 12 2.97 -4.76 -38.48
N ALA A 13 1.72 -4.39 -38.18
CA ALA A 13 1.42 -3.27 -37.31
C ALA A 13 1.91 -3.60 -35.88
N LEU A 14 3.00 -2.97 -35.47
CA LEU A 14 3.45 -2.93 -34.08
C LEU A 14 2.45 -2.10 -33.28
N LEU A 15 1.51 -2.75 -32.60
CA LEU A 15 0.68 -2.10 -31.60
C LEU A 15 1.58 -1.71 -30.41
N PRO A 16 1.58 -0.45 -29.95
CA PRO A 16 2.28 -0.08 -28.73
C PRO A 16 1.57 -0.76 -27.55
N ALA A 17 2.27 -1.70 -26.90
CA ALA A 17 1.85 -2.22 -25.61
C ALA A 17 1.95 -1.09 -24.59
N THR A 18 0.82 -0.47 -24.26
CA THR A 18 0.72 0.40 -23.07
C THR A 18 0.84 -0.50 -21.85
N ASN A 19 2.07 -0.69 -21.36
CA ASN A 19 2.28 -1.23 -20.04
C ASN A 19 1.70 -0.21 -19.05
N ALA A 20 0.61 -0.56 -18.37
CA ALA A 20 0.23 0.13 -17.16
C ALA A 20 1.38 -0.09 -16.16
N LEU A 21 2.29 0.88 -16.08
CA LEU A 21 3.38 0.84 -15.12
C LEU A 21 2.75 0.95 -13.75
N ALA A 22 2.93 -0.09 -12.92
CA ALA A 22 2.51 -0.04 -11.53
C ALA A 22 3.25 1.12 -10.86
N GLU A 23 2.50 2.14 -10.41
CA GLU A 23 3.07 3.27 -9.68
C GLU A 23 3.42 2.80 -8.27
N GLN A 24 4.66 3.03 -7.85
CA GLN A 24 5.12 2.69 -6.52
C GLN A 24 5.50 3.95 -5.75
N TRP A 25 5.11 4.01 -4.47
CA TRP A 25 5.50 5.06 -3.54
C TRP A 25 6.13 4.47 -2.30
N SER A 26 7.17 5.15 -1.82
CA SER A 26 7.78 4.89 -0.52
C SER A 26 7.41 6.01 0.43
N CYS A 27 6.69 5.68 1.49
CA CYS A 27 6.25 6.60 2.53
C CYS A 27 7.08 6.44 3.79
N SER A 28 7.52 7.56 4.36
CA SER A 28 8.37 7.65 5.55
C SER A 28 7.67 8.43 6.66
N PHE A 29 7.59 7.82 7.84
CA PHE A 29 7.02 8.37 9.07
C PHE A 29 8.09 8.35 10.18
N PRO A 30 8.95 9.39 10.27
CA PRO A 30 10.22 9.32 11.02
C PRO A 30 10.07 9.20 12.54
N ASN A 31 8.91 9.54 13.10
CA ASN A 31 8.67 9.53 14.56
C ASN A 31 7.93 8.27 15.04
N GLN A 32 7.90 7.21 14.23
CA GLN A 32 7.25 5.97 14.60
C GLN A 32 8.24 5.00 15.26
N ARG A 33 7.80 4.36 16.33
CA ARG A 33 8.56 3.30 16.98
C ARG A 33 8.50 2.02 16.15
N LEU A 34 9.51 1.17 16.28
CA LEU A 34 9.56 -0.14 15.61
C LEU A 34 8.41 -1.06 16.01
N ASP A 35 7.86 -0.89 17.21
CA ASP A 35 6.77 -1.67 17.79
C ASP A 35 5.39 -0.99 17.68
N ALA A 36 5.31 0.20 17.06
CA ALA A 36 4.04 0.92 16.89
C ALA A 36 3.16 0.32 15.78
N TRP A 37 1.85 0.50 15.89
CA TRP A 37 0.90 0.06 14.86
C TRP A 37 1.13 0.69 13.48
N ILE A 38 1.63 1.93 13.46
CA ILE A 38 2.06 2.59 12.24
C ILE A 38 3.57 2.40 12.15
N ARG A 39 4.05 1.71 11.10
CA ARG A 39 5.48 1.53 10.88
C ARG A 39 6.10 2.75 10.21
N GLY A 40 7.39 2.96 10.45
CA GLY A 40 8.13 4.13 9.95
C GLY A 40 8.37 4.13 8.44
N GLN A 41 8.27 2.97 7.77
CA GLN A 41 8.37 2.83 6.32
C GLN A 41 7.21 2.01 5.81
N ILE A 42 6.49 2.55 4.82
CA ILE A 42 5.36 1.89 4.17
C ILE A 42 5.53 2.04 2.66
N MET A 43 5.50 0.92 1.95
CA MET A 43 5.52 0.88 0.50
C MET A 43 4.09 0.66 -0.01
N VAL A 44 3.70 1.44 -1.01
CA VAL A 44 2.41 1.30 -1.69
C VAL A 44 2.69 1.13 -3.17
N SER A 45 2.11 0.10 -3.78
CA SER A 45 2.13 -0.10 -5.23
C SER A 45 0.70 -0.08 -5.72
N THR A 46 0.39 0.58 -6.84
CA THR A 46 -0.94 0.54 -7.44
C THR A 46 -0.87 0.35 -8.95
N ASP A 47 -1.88 -0.30 -9.51
CA ASP A 47 -2.15 -0.35 -10.95
C ASP A 47 -3.25 0.63 -11.39
N GLY A 48 -3.73 1.46 -10.46
CA GLY A 48 -4.80 2.44 -10.66
C GLY A 48 -5.99 2.19 -9.73
N THR A 49 -6.57 0.99 -9.77
CA THR A 49 -7.76 0.65 -8.98
C THR A 49 -7.46 -0.22 -7.76
N GLU A 50 -6.43 -1.06 -7.85
CA GLU A 50 -5.98 -1.90 -6.75
C GLU A 50 -4.63 -1.41 -6.26
N ALA A 51 -4.38 -1.58 -4.96
CA ALA A 51 -3.08 -1.31 -4.40
C ALA A 51 -2.59 -2.52 -3.60
N THR A 52 -1.28 -2.67 -3.53
CA THR A 52 -0.63 -3.50 -2.52
C THR A 52 0.12 -2.61 -1.56
N VAL A 53 0.11 -2.99 -0.28
CA VAL A 53 0.79 -2.28 0.79
C VAL A 53 1.74 -3.23 1.49
N PHE A 54 2.91 -2.73 1.84
CA PHE A 54 3.94 -3.48 2.54
C PHE A 54 4.62 -2.61 3.59
N ASP A 55 4.81 -3.19 4.77
CA ASP A 55 5.63 -2.66 5.84
C ASP A 55 6.15 -3.82 6.71
N SER A 56 6.92 -3.53 7.77
CA SER A 56 7.46 -4.57 8.63
C SER A 56 6.40 -5.33 9.44
N LEU A 57 5.30 -4.69 9.85
CA LEU A 57 4.21 -5.37 10.56
C LEU A 57 3.47 -6.34 9.63
N ILE A 58 3.21 -5.89 8.39
CA ILE A 58 2.63 -6.70 7.33
C ILE A 58 3.53 -7.90 7.04
N ASN A 59 4.83 -7.70 6.95
CA ASN A 59 5.78 -8.79 6.72
C ASN A 59 5.78 -9.80 7.88
N GLU A 60 5.79 -9.32 9.13
CA GLU A 60 5.71 -10.16 10.34
C GLU A 60 4.41 -10.98 10.39
N ALA A 61 3.28 -10.40 9.98
CA ALA A 61 1.96 -11.03 10.08
C ALA A 61 1.56 -11.89 8.87
N HIS A 62 2.00 -11.52 7.67
CA HIS A 62 1.51 -12.08 6.41
C HIS A 62 2.61 -12.56 5.45
N ALA A 63 3.89 -12.42 5.80
CA ALA A 63 5.04 -12.84 5.00
C ALA A 63 5.13 -12.23 3.58
N GLY A 64 4.45 -11.10 3.34
CA GLY A 64 4.47 -10.39 2.05
C GLY A 64 3.47 -9.25 1.96
N PRO A 65 3.46 -8.49 0.85
CA PRO A 65 2.52 -7.40 0.61
C PRO A 65 1.07 -7.86 0.64
N ILE A 66 0.18 -7.02 1.14
CA ILE A 66 -1.27 -7.30 1.19
C ILE A 66 -2.05 -6.38 0.27
N GLY A 67 -3.24 -6.82 -0.14
CA GLY A 67 -4.16 -6.00 -0.90
C GLY A 67 -4.69 -4.82 -0.08
N ALA A 68 -4.82 -3.69 -0.75
CA ALA A 68 -5.39 -2.45 -0.25
C ALA A 68 -6.36 -1.87 -1.27
N ARG A 69 -7.42 -1.22 -0.77
CA ARG A 69 -8.39 -0.51 -1.59
C ARG A 69 -7.93 0.92 -1.79
N VAL A 70 -7.85 1.34 -3.05
CA VAL A 70 -7.67 2.75 -3.41
C VAL A 70 -9.03 3.43 -3.37
N THR A 71 -9.21 4.43 -2.50
CA THR A 71 -10.44 5.23 -2.45
C THR A 71 -10.30 6.57 -3.17
N ALA A 72 -9.07 6.98 -3.47
CA ALA A 72 -8.78 8.12 -4.34
C ALA A 72 -7.39 7.92 -4.97
N ASN A 73 -7.27 8.05 -6.28
CA ASN A 73 -6.00 8.21 -6.96
C ASN A 73 -6.22 9.21 -8.11
N ASN A 74 -5.68 10.41 -7.95
CA ASN A 74 -5.75 11.48 -8.95
C ASN A 74 -4.49 12.34 -8.85
N ASP A 75 -4.41 13.40 -9.65
CA ASP A 75 -3.23 14.28 -9.71
C ASP A 75 -2.91 14.97 -8.38
N LYS A 76 -3.90 15.10 -7.48
CA LYS A 76 -3.74 15.79 -6.20
C LYS A 76 -3.38 14.84 -5.07
N ARG A 77 -3.97 13.64 -5.03
CA ARG A 77 -3.81 12.72 -3.90
C ARG A 77 -3.96 11.25 -4.27
N LEU A 78 -3.32 10.42 -3.47
CA LEU A 78 -3.56 8.98 -3.34
C LEU A 78 -4.11 8.70 -1.94
N THR A 79 -5.19 7.93 -1.83
CA THR A 79 -5.71 7.42 -0.57
C THR A 79 -5.90 5.91 -0.66
N ALA A 80 -5.15 5.17 0.16
CA ALA A 80 -5.19 3.72 0.26
C ALA A 80 -5.71 3.30 1.64
N LYS A 81 -6.55 2.26 1.66
CA LYS A 81 -7.11 1.69 2.89
C LYS A 81 -6.89 0.19 2.91
N TRP A 82 -6.47 -0.33 4.05
CA TRP A 82 -6.31 -1.76 4.26
C TRP A 82 -6.67 -2.13 5.69
N THR A 83 -6.87 -3.42 5.91
CA THR A 83 -7.20 -3.97 7.22
C THR A 83 -6.26 -5.12 7.50
N LEU A 84 -5.59 -5.08 8.63
CA LEU A 84 -4.90 -6.23 9.19
C LEU A 84 -5.85 -7.00 10.09
N LYS A 85 -5.77 -8.33 10.08
CA LYS A 85 -6.61 -9.20 10.91
C LYS A 85 -5.72 -10.12 11.70
N ARG A 86 -6.10 -10.38 12.96
CA ARG A 86 -5.40 -11.31 13.87
C ARG A 86 -3.90 -11.02 13.96
N ILE A 87 -3.55 -9.80 14.38
CA ILE A 87 -2.16 -9.45 14.64
C ILE A 87 -1.76 -9.99 16.00
N GLU A 88 -0.89 -11.00 16.00
CA GLU A 88 -0.37 -11.63 17.21
C GLU A 88 0.50 -10.65 18.01
N LEU A 89 0.36 -10.69 19.32
CA LEU A 89 1.11 -9.87 20.28
C LEU A 89 1.68 -10.78 21.37
N ARG A 90 2.61 -10.24 22.15
CA ARG A 90 3.26 -10.99 23.23
C ARG A 90 2.27 -11.63 24.22
N HIS A 91 1.13 -10.97 24.48
CA HIS A 91 0.17 -11.38 25.51
C HIS A 91 -1.29 -11.44 25.01
N GLY A 92 -1.50 -11.51 23.69
CA GLY A 92 -2.84 -11.53 23.10
C GLY A 92 -2.77 -11.33 21.59
N PHE A 93 -3.88 -10.92 20.98
CA PHE A 93 -3.91 -10.57 19.57
C PHE A 93 -4.83 -9.37 19.33
N ALA A 94 -4.49 -8.53 18.35
CA ALA A 94 -5.41 -7.52 17.84
C ALA A 94 -6.31 -8.18 16.76
N PRO A 95 -7.63 -8.28 16.96
CA PRO A 95 -8.49 -8.98 16.01
C PRO A 95 -8.54 -8.29 14.65
N ARG A 96 -8.38 -6.96 14.64
CA ARG A 96 -8.50 -6.11 13.45
C ARG A 96 -7.72 -4.82 13.65
N ILE A 97 -7.06 -4.29 12.63
CA ILE A 97 -6.52 -2.92 12.64
C ILE A 97 -6.84 -2.30 11.28
N ASP A 98 -7.55 -1.17 11.27
CA ASP A 98 -7.94 -0.47 10.06
C ASP A 98 -7.01 0.70 9.79
N TYR A 99 -6.47 0.76 8.57
CA TYR A 99 -5.53 1.79 8.16
C TYR A 99 -6.12 2.67 7.06
N THR A 100 -5.77 3.95 7.11
CA THR A 100 -5.99 4.88 5.99
C THR A 100 -4.74 5.72 5.80
N LEU A 101 -4.10 5.57 4.65
CA LEU A 101 -2.99 6.40 4.21
C LEU A 101 -3.49 7.40 3.17
N THR A 102 -3.14 8.67 3.34
CA THR A 102 -3.34 9.71 2.34
C THR A 102 -2.01 10.37 2.01
N TYR A 103 -1.65 10.36 0.74
CA TYR A 103 -0.51 11.03 0.15
C TYR A 103 -0.98 12.20 -0.72
N LEU A 104 -0.48 13.40 -0.45
CA LEU A 104 -0.69 14.59 -1.26
C LEU A 104 0.46 14.73 -2.26
N LYS A 105 0.15 14.56 -3.54
CA LYS A 105 1.16 14.47 -4.62
C LYS A 105 1.88 15.81 -4.85
N ASP A 106 1.19 16.92 -4.62
CA ASP A 106 1.70 18.28 -4.81
C ASP A 106 2.82 18.66 -3.83
N THR A 107 2.66 18.30 -2.57
CA THR A 107 3.52 18.71 -1.45
C THR A 107 4.43 17.59 -0.98
N GLY A 108 4.25 16.37 -1.48
CA GLY A 108 4.95 15.20 -1.00
C GLY A 108 4.47 14.70 0.37
N ARG A 109 3.47 15.35 0.98
CA ARG A 109 3.06 15.10 2.37
C ARG A 109 2.23 13.83 2.47
N ALA A 110 2.41 13.11 3.57
CA ALA A 110 1.64 11.90 3.86
C ALA A 110 1.06 11.97 5.27
N ASN A 111 -0.17 11.50 5.41
CA ASN A 111 -0.80 11.25 6.70
C ASN A 111 -1.32 9.83 6.71
N ILE A 112 -1.13 9.13 7.82
CA ILE A 112 -1.68 7.80 8.04
C ILE A 112 -2.41 7.76 9.37
N THR A 113 -3.56 7.11 9.38
CA THR A 113 -4.31 6.78 10.58
C THR A 113 -4.41 5.27 10.73
N ALA A 114 -4.28 4.78 11.95
CA ALA A 114 -4.58 3.40 12.30
C ALA A 114 -5.59 3.36 13.44
N THR A 115 -6.64 2.57 13.29
CA THR A 115 -7.60 2.31 14.36
C THR A 115 -7.47 0.87 14.79
N ALA A 116 -6.99 0.67 16.02
CA ALA A 116 -6.91 -0.63 16.66
C ALA A 116 -7.99 -0.74 17.75
N PRO A 117 -8.70 -1.88 17.86
CA PRO A 117 -9.63 -2.14 18.95
C PRO A 117 -8.85 -2.20 20.26
N LEU A 118 -9.54 -1.92 21.36
CA LEU A 118 -9.03 -2.22 22.70
C LEU A 118 -8.60 -3.68 22.73
N LEU A 119 -7.33 -3.92 23.04
CA LEU A 119 -6.82 -5.26 23.20
C LEU A 119 -7.51 -5.86 24.42
N GLU A 120 -8.04 -7.06 24.24
CA GLU A 120 -8.43 -7.89 25.35
C GLU A 120 -7.19 -8.68 25.76
N ASP A 121 -6.49 -8.21 26.79
CA ASP A 121 -5.39 -8.94 27.41
C ASP A 121 -5.81 -9.47 28.78
N TYR A 122 -5.20 -10.57 29.22
CA TYR A 122 -5.53 -11.21 30.51
C TYR A 122 -5.19 -10.32 31.73
N ASN A 123 -4.39 -9.26 31.53
CA ASN A 123 -3.87 -8.40 32.60
C ASN A 123 -4.55 -7.02 32.70
N ASN A 124 -5.61 -6.74 31.91
CA ASN A 124 -6.18 -5.39 31.79
C ASN A 124 -5.11 -4.32 31.50
N ALA A 125 -4.05 -4.65 30.76
CA ALA A 125 -3.10 -3.65 30.30
C ALA A 125 -3.80 -2.80 29.24
N ASP A 126 -4.05 -1.55 29.61
CA ASP A 126 -4.71 -0.48 28.86
C ASP A 126 -3.95 -0.03 27.59
N ARG A 127 -3.27 -0.95 26.91
CA ARG A 127 -2.21 -0.66 25.94
C ARG A 127 -2.27 -1.63 24.78
N ALA A 128 -3.23 -1.41 23.89
CA ALA A 128 -2.92 -1.07 22.49
C ALA A 128 -4.17 -0.84 21.61
N GLY A 129 -5.34 -0.53 22.18
CA GLY A 129 -6.43 0.05 21.41
C GLY A 129 -6.35 1.55 21.30
N GLY A 130 -6.97 2.10 20.26
CA GLY A 130 -7.07 3.54 20.07
C GLY A 130 -6.93 3.97 18.63
N ASN A 131 -6.94 5.30 18.45
CA ASN A 131 -6.69 5.94 17.17
C ASN A 131 -5.27 6.50 17.16
N PHE A 132 -4.48 6.04 16.19
CA PHE A 132 -3.10 6.44 16.00
C PHE A 132 -3.01 7.26 14.74
N VAL A 133 -2.19 8.31 14.77
CA VAL A 133 -1.97 9.20 13.62
C VAL A 133 -0.49 9.46 13.47
N ALA A 134 -0.01 9.45 12.23
CA ALA A 134 1.33 9.89 11.91
C ALA A 134 1.34 10.77 10.66
N SER A 135 2.21 11.77 10.67
CA SER A 135 2.51 12.62 9.52
C SER A 135 3.92 12.33 9.02
N GLY A 136 4.09 12.40 7.71
CA GLY A 136 5.31 12.01 7.03
C GLY A 136 5.36 12.53 5.60
N SER A 137 6.11 11.84 4.75
CA SER A 137 6.19 12.14 3.32
C SER A 137 6.23 10.87 2.49
N CYS A 138 5.75 10.93 1.26
CA CYS A 138 5.95 9.86 0.28
C CYS A 138 6.68 10.39 -0.95
N LYS A 139 7.43 9.50 -1.60
CA LYS A 139 8.10 9.78 -2.87
C LYS A 139 7.79 8.66 -3.87
N PRO A 140 7.58 8.97 -5.16
CA PRO A 140 7.53 7.95 -6.19
C PRO A 140 8.84 7.19 -6.23
N ARG A 141 8.77 5.90 -6.58
CA ARG A 141 9.93 5.01 -6.67
C ARG A 141 10.28 4.66 -8.11
#